data_AF-A0ABD2WVF9-F1
#
_entry.id   AF-A0ABD2WVF9-F1
#
_cell.length_a   1.000
_cell.length_b   1.000
_cell.length_c   1.000
_cell.angle_alpha   90.00
_cell.angle_beta   90.00
_cell.angle_gamma   90.00
#
_symmetry.space_group_name_H-M   'P 1'
#
loop_
_entity.id
_entity.type
_entity.pdbx_description
1 polymer ?
#
loop_
_entity_poly.entity_id
_entity_poly.type
_entity_poly.pdbx_seq_one_letter_code
_entity_poly.pdbx_strand_id
1 'polypeptide(L)'
;MVVTPRVTAEVRAHFGCQDLEGAELEDQGEDGTALTHWEKRVFENEAMTGTHTQNPVYSRITLALMEDTGWYSANYSMAQELGWGRGLGCDFAMKSCKEWIVTKTAKSSKDYDNDPRKSIHPFCNKVKRDPLQTECTDDRSSVALCNLVEHPTPLPKQYQNFDRIPNVPRGKEEYYGGSVSLADYCPYNQEFTWRANNTIVRGSHCLYEDNNPHSKKNFALEKYGSNSRCFDHTNQMWEERTCKQVRQWQHWGSGCYRYKCEAGRLHIMVTNYTYTCYHAGQEIAIRIMQNEWLHKGALICPPCRDLCQEEFALRGEHCKPGDEHPPATFYHRDKLDCNNAARSKAPSLAFLLTVLLPVLLRLR
;
A
#
# COMPACT_ATOMS: atom_id res chain seq x y z
N MET A 1 -19.71 -22.60 -10.05
CA MET A 1 -18.35 -22.91 -10.53
C MET A 1 -18.38 -23.20 -12.03
N VAL A 2 -17.36 -22.76 -12.77
CA VAL A 2 -17.13 -23.08 -14.19
C VAL A 2 -16.06 -24.17 -14.30
N VAL A 3 -16.40 -25.30 -14.92
CA VAL A 3 -15.55 -26.52 -14.98
C VAL A 3 -15.11 -26.86 -16.41
N THR A 4 -15.09 -25.87 -17.30
CA THR A 4 -14.72 -26.07 -18.71
C THR A 4 -13.21 -26.30 -18.84
N PRO A 5 -12.74 -27.03 -19.88
CA PRO A 5 -11.36 -27.53 -19.93
C PRO A 5 -10.27 -26.46 -19.81
N ARG A 6 -10.40 -25.31 -20.48
CA ARG A 6 -9.38 -24.25 -20.41
C ARG A 6 -9.47 -23.50 -19.09
N VAL A 7 -10.68 -23.19 -18.62
CA VAL A 7 -10.86 -22.53 -17.32
C VAL A 7 -10.23 -23.36 -16.21
N THR A 8 -10.52 -24.66 -16.15
CA THR A 8 -9.92 -25.58 -15.19
C THR A 8 -8.39 -25.63 -15.33
N ALA A 9 -7.85 -25.68 -16.54
CA ALA A 9 -6.41 -25.65 -16.75
C ALA A 9 -5.75 -24.35 -16.24
N GLU A 10 -6.34 -23.19 -16.54
CA GLU A 10 -5.80 -21.89 -16.14
C GLU A 10 -5.89 -21.66 -14.63
N VAL A 11 -6.98 -22.04 -13.96
CA VAL A 11 -7.05 -21.89 -12.48
C VAL A 11 -6.08 -22.83 -11.76
N ARG A 12 -5.89 -24.06 -12.26
CA ARG A 12 -4.88 -24.99 -11.71
C ARG A 12 -3.48 -24.42 -11.85
N ALA A 13 -3.17 -23.84 -13.02
CA ALA A 13 -1.90 -23.20 -13.28
C ALA A 13 -1.70 -21.92 -12.42
N HIS A 14 -2.74 -21.09 -12.30
CA HIS A 14 -2.72 -19.85 -11.53
C HIS A 14 -2.47 -20.10 -10.05
N PHE A 15 -3.29 -20.92 -9.40
CA PHE A 15 -3.16 -21.21 -7.97
C PHE A 15 -2.04 -22.22 -7.66
N GLY A 16 -1.57 -22.99 -8.65
CA GLY A 16 -0.64 -24.09 -8.43
C GLY A 16 -1.28 -25.27 -7.69
N CYS A 17 -2.57 -25.54 -7.94
CA CYS A 17 -3.35 -26.60 -7.29
C CYS A 17 -3.99 -27.51 -8.34
N GLN A 18 -3.55 -28.77 -8.43
CA GLN A 18 -4.07 -29.71 -9.43
C GLN A 18 -5.44 -30.29 -9.08
N ASP A 19 -5.83 -30.23 -7.80
CA ASP A 19 -7.09 -30.80 -7.30
C ASP A 19 -8.31 -29.90 -7.59
N LEU A 20 -8.10 -28.67 -8.08
CA LEU A 20 -9.20 -27.76 -8.44
C LEU A 20 -10.04 -28.33 -9.58
N GLU A 21 -11.36 -28.35 -9.41
CA GLU A 21 -12.30 -28.82 -10.42
C GLU A 21 -12.62 -27.72 -11.46
N GLY A 22 -12.56 -26.45 -11.05
CA GLY A 22 -12.89 -25.31 -11.89
C GLY A 22 -12.74 -23.97 -11.16
N ALA A 23 -13.24 -22.91 -11.78
CA ALA A 23 -13.23 -21.55 -11.25
C ALA A 23 -14.52 -21.25 -10.47
N GLU A 24 -14.41 -20.83 -9.21
CA GLU A 24 -15.55 -20.41 -8.39
C GLU A 24 -16.27 -19.21 -9.03
N LEU A 25 -17.60 -19.25 -8.98
CA LEU A 25 -18.45 -18.13 -9.38
C LEU A 25 -19.00 -17.52 -8.11
N GLU A 26 -19.16 -16.21 -8.14
CA GLU A 26 -19.75 -15.41 -7.06
C GLU A 26 -21.09 -15.99 -6.61
N ASP A 27 -21.26 -16.22 -5.31
CA ASP A 27 -22.49 -16.74 -4.72
C ASP A 27 -23.26 -15.69 -3.90
N GLN A 28 -22.70 -14.48 -3.76
CA GLN A 28 -23.35 -13.36 -3.12
C GLN A 28 -23.81 -12.28 -4.11
N GLY A 29 -24.52 -11.27 -3.58
CA GLY A 29 -25.11 -10.19 -4.37
C GLY A 29 -26.50 -10.55 -4.90
N GLU A 30 -27.01 -9.69 -5.79
CA GLU A 30 -28.32 -9.87 -6.45
C GLU A 30 -28.17 -10.68 -7.75
N ASP A 31 -29.28 -10.91 -8.46
CA ASP A 31 -29.33 -11.68 -9.71
C ASP A 31 -28.34 -11.20 -10.79
N GLY A 32 -27.94 -9.92 -10.75
CA GLY A 32 -26.95 -9.35 -11.67
C GLY A 32 -25.50 -9.70 -11.32
N THR A 33 -25.23 -10.23 -10.13
CA THR A 33 -23.88 -10.48 -9.59
C THR A 33 -23.63 -11.96 -9.37
N ALA A 34 -24.54 -12.63 -8.66
CA ALA A 34 -24.42 -14.04 -8.35
C ALA A 34 -24.43 -14.88 -9.63
N LEU A 35 -23.51 -15.84 -9.72
CA LEU A 35 -23.33 -16.77 -10.85
C LEU A 35 -22.95 -16.13 -12.21
N THR A 36 -22.80 -14.81 -12.28
CA THR A 36 -22.42 -14.08 -13.50
C THR A 36 -21.00 -13.51 -13.45
N HIS A 37 -20.37 -13.56 -12.27
CA HIS A 37 -19.02 -13.06 -12.01
C HIS A 37 -18.15 -14.12 -11.34
N TRP A 38 -16.83 -13.92 -11.41
CA TRP A 38 -15.87 -14.70 -10.62
C TRP A 38 -15.98 -14.40 -9.13
N GLU A 39 -15.78 -15.43 -8.31
CA GLU A 39 -15.74 -15.32 -6.86
C GLU A 39 -14.65 -14.34 -6.40
N LYS A 40 -15.06 -13.22 -5.78
CA LYS A 40 -14.12 -12.15 -5.47
C LYS A 40 -13.11 -12.55 -4.39
N ARG A 41 -13.43 -13.47 -3.48
CA ARG A 41 -12.48 -13.98 -2.46
C ARG A 41 -11.20 -14.54 -3.11
N VAL A 42 -11.32 -15.33 -4.18
CA VAL A 42 -10.18 -16.01 -4.81
C VAL A 42 -9.61 -15.29 -6.02
N PHE A 43 -10.32 -14.32 -6.60
CA PHE A 43 -9.89 -13.60 -7.81
C PHE A 43 -9.72 -12.08 -7.64
N GLU A 44 -10.19 -11.49 -6.54
CA GLU A 44 -10.03 -10.08 -6.13
C GLU A 44 -10.13 -9.03 -7.25
N ASN A 45 -9.01 -8.60 -7.85
CA ASN A 45 -8.96 -7.58 -8.90
C ASN A 45 -9.06 -8.14 -10.33
N GLU A 46 -9.46 -9.39 -10.50
CA GLU A 46 -9.85 -9.89 -11.82
C GLU A 46 -11.03 -9.07 -12.37
N ALA A 47 -10.95 -8.70 -13.65
CA ALA A 47 -11.86 -7.79 -14.31
C ALA A 47 -13.33 -8.24 -14.31
N MET A 48 -13.61 -9.53 -14.16
CA MET A 48 -14.94 -10.14 -14.15
C MET A 48 -15.41 -10.51 -12.73
N THR A 49 -14.84 -9.91 -11.68
CA THR A 49 -15.40 -9.98 -10.31
C THR A 49 -16.59 -9.03 -10.14
N GLY A 50 -17.52 -9.36 -9.22
CA GLY A 50 -18.83 -8.69 -9.10
C GLY A 50 -18.85 -7.25 -8.60
N THR A 51 -17.70 -6.61 -8.39
CA THR A 51 -17.60 -5.21 -7.96
C THR A 51 -16.45 -4.49 -8.65
N HIS A 52 -16.58 -3.17 -8.80
CA HIS A 52 -15.49 -2.36 -9.34
C HIS A 52 -14.26 -2.42 -8.41
N THR A 53 -13.15 -2.93 -8.93
CA THR A 53 -11.85 -2.95 -8.26
C THR A 53 -10.91 -1.95 -8.94
N GLN A 54 -10.01 -1.32 -8.17
CA GLN A 54 -8.97 -0.47 -8.77
C GLN A 54 -7.99 -1.36 -9.54
N ASN A 55 -7.54 -0.93 -10.72
CA ASN A 55 -6.66 -1.71 -11.61
C ASN A 55 -7.18 -3.12 -11.92
N PRO A 56 -8.33 -3.24 -12.62
CA PRO A 56 -8.87 -4.53 -13.01
C PRO A 56 -7.89 -5.27 -13.95
N VAL A 57 -7.74 -6.57 -13.73
CA VAL A 57 -6.84 -7.45 -14.47
C VAL A 57 -7.65 -8.36 -15.40
N TYR A 58 -7.43 -8.24 -16.70
CA TYR A 58 -7.93 -9.17 -17.71
C TYR A 58 -7.01 -10.38 -17.80
N SER A 59 -7.26 -11.37 -16.95
CA SER A 59 -6.39 -12.51 -16.74
C SER A 59 -6.55 -13.60 -17.81
N ARG A 60 -5.64 -14.57 -17.82
CA ARG A 60 -5.77 -15.80 -18.63
C ARG A 60 -7.05 -16.58 -18.31
N ILE A 61 -7.59 -16.45 -17.09
CA ILE A 61 -8.81 -17.16 -16.64
C ILE A 61 -10.04 -16.63 -17.39
N THR A 62 -10.21 -15.30 -17.47
CA THR A 62 -11.30 -14.69 -18.25
C THR A 62 -11.14 -14.99 -19.74
N LEU A 63 -9.93 -14.94 -20.28
CA LEU A 63 -9.68 -15.31 -21.67
C LEU A 63 -10.04 -16.78 -21.96
N ALA A 64 -9.74 -17.68 -21.02
CA ALA A 64 -10.12 -19.09 -21.11
C ALA A 64 -11.63 -19.31 -21.08
N LEU A 65 -12.36 -18.58 -20.25
CA LEU A 65 -13.82 -18.62 -20.27
C LEU A 65 -14.35 -18.19 -21.64
N MET A 66 -13.86 -17.07 -22.17
CA MET A 66 -14.29 -16.55 -23.48
C MET A 66 -14.02 -17.54 -24.60
N GLU A 67 -12.87 -18.22 -24.60
CA GLU A 67 -12.56 -19.24 -25.61
C GLU A 67 -13.38 -20.52 -25.44
N ASP A 68 -13.61 -20.98 -24.20
CA ASP A 68 -14.44 -22.16 -23.93
C ASP A 68 -15.93 -21.96 -24.26
N THR A 69 -16.42 -20.71 -24.38
CA THR A 69 -17.76 -20.44 -24.93
C THR A 69 -17.91 -20.83 -26.40
N GLY A 70 -16.79 -20.92 -27.14
CA GLY A 70 -16.77 -21.15 -28.58
C GLY A 70 -17.06 -19.91 -29.44
N TRP A 71 -17.30 -18.73 -28.84
CA TRP A 71 -17.55 -17.48 -29.57
C TRP A 71 -16.28 -16.72 -29.92
N TYR A 72 -15.19 -16.96 -29.19
CA TYR A 72 -13.93 -16.21 -29.30
C TYR A 72 -12.74 -17.13 -29.47
N SER A 73 -11.66 -16.60 -30.05
CA SER A 73 -10.32 -17.17 -29.97
C SER A 73 -9.44 -16.16 -29.26
N ALA A 74 -8.90 -16.53 -28.09
CA ALA A 74 -8.22 -15.58 -27.22
C ALA A 74 -6.71 -15.54 -27.50
N ASN A 75 -6.14 -14.34 -27.58
CA ASN A 75 -4.70 -14.16 -27.62
C ASN A 75 -4.14 -14.07 -26.19
N TYR A 76 -3.74 -15.21 -25.63
CA TYR A 76 -3.19 -15.30 -24.28
C TYR A 76 -1.88 -14.51 -24.06
N SER A 77 -1.17 -14.10 -25.11
CA SER A 77 0.02 -13.23 -24.97
C SER A 77 -0.33 -11.81 -24.52
N MET A 78 -1.60 -11.40 -24.66
CA MET A 78 -2.11 -10.12 -24.18
C MET A 78 -2.75 -10.20 -22.80
N ALA A 79 -2.79 -11.39 -22.18
CA ALA A 79 -3.33 -11.55 -20.85
C ALA A 79 -2.49 -10.77 -19.84
N GLN A 80 -3.15 -10.07 -18.94
CA GLN A 80 -2.50 -9.44 -17.81
C GLN A 80 -2.22 -10.49 -16.72
N GLU A 81 -1.16 -10.26 -15.95
CA GLU A 81 -0.83 -11.13 -14.84
C GLU A 81 -1.71 -10.81 -13.62
N LEU A 82 -2.47 -11.80 -13.16
CA LEU A 82 -3.18 -11.72 -11.89
C LEU A 82 -2.20 -12.13 -10.78
N GLY A 83 -1.85 -11.20 -9.89
CA GLY A 83 -1.00 -11.50 -8.73
C GLY A 83 -1.76 -12.20 -7.60
N TRP A 84 -3.03 -11.83 -7.40
CA TRP A 84 -3.86 -12.34 -6.31
C TRP A 84 -4.04 -13.86 -6.40
N GLY A 85 -3.66 -14.57 -5.33
CA GLY A 85 -3.79 -16.03 -5.27
C GLY A 85 -2.73 -16.84 -6.03
N ARG A 86 -1.86 -16.18 -6.82
CA ARG A 86 -0.92 -16.87 -7.70
C ARG A 86 0.05 -17.76 -6.91
N GLY A 87 0.06 -19.05 -7.21
CA GLY A 87 0.95 -20.03 -6.58
C GLY A 87 0.69 -20.28 -5.09
N LEU A 88 -0.43 -19.83 -4.52
CA LEU A 88 -0.74 -20.00 -3.10
C LEU A 88 -1.24 -21.41 -2.72
N GLY A 89 -1.50 -22.26 -3.71
CA GLY A 89 -1.84 -23.68 -3.55
C GLY A 89 -3.30 -23.92 -3.16
N CYS A 90 -3.63 -25.20 -2.97
CA CYS A 90 -4.99 -25.66 -2.69
C CYS A 90 -5.55 -25.11 -1.37
N ASP A 91 -4.70 -24.92 -0.37
CA ASP A 91 -5.11 -24.35 0.92
C ASP A 91 -5.70 -22.93 0.77
N PHE A 92 -5.24 -22.14 -0.19
CA PHE A 92 -5.82 -20.82 -0.45
C PHE A 92 -7.13 -20.93 -1.23
N ALA A 93 -7.10 -21.70 -2.32
CA ALA A 93 -8.22 -21.75 -3.26
C ALA A 93 -9.44 -22.45 -2.65
N MET A 94 -9.25 -23.55 -1.92
CA MET A 94 -10.34 -24.45 -1.52
C MET A 94 -10.79 -24.30 -0.05
N LYS A 95 -9.99 -23.65 0.81
CA LYS A 95 -10.35 -23.46 2.23
C LYS A 95 -10.85 -22.04 2.49
N SER A 96 -11.50 -21.86 3.62
CA SER A 96 -11.93 -20.54 4.07
C SER A 96 -10.72 -19.62 4.34
N CYS A 97 -10.90 -18.32 4.17
CA CYS A 97 -9.85 -17.36 4.56
C CYS A 97 -9.56 -17.40 6.07
N LYS A 98 -10.52 -17.83 6.90
CA LYS A 98 -10.27 -18.15 8.31
C LYS A 98 -9.20 -19.22 8.48
N GLU A 99 -9.37 -20.36 7.83
CA GLU A 99 -8.40 -21.46 7.89
C GLU A 99 -7.03 -21.05 7.37
N TRP A 100 -6.99 -20.25 6.31
CA TRP A 100 -5.76 -19.64 5.81
C TRP A 100 -5.10 -18.78 6.89
N ILE A 101 -5.82 -17.80 7.44
CA ILE A 101 -5.31 -16.86 8.46
C ILE A 101 -4.79 -17.63 9.69
N VAL A 102 -5.54 -18.61 10.19
CA VAL A 102 -5.16 -19.41 11.35
C VAL A 102 -3.91 -20.24 11.06
N THR A 103 -3.89 -20.96 9.94
CA THR A 103 -2.77 -21.83 9.55
C THR A 103 -1.48 -21.02 9.38
N LYS A 104 -1.59 -19.86 8.73
CA LYS A 104 -0.46 -18.99 8.44
C LYS A 104 0.06 -18.27 9.69
N THR A 105 -0.84 -17.81 10.56
CA THR A 105 -0.47 -17.23 11.86
C THR A 105 0.24 -18.25 12.76
N ALA A 106 -0.14 -19.53 12.71
CA ALA A 106 0.56 -20.58 13.46
C ALA A 106 1.97 -20.85 12.90
N LYS A 107 2.15 -20.82 11.58
CA LYS A 107 3.44 -21.08 10.90
C LYS A 107 4.45 -19.94 11.04
N SER A 108 4.01 -18.68 11.07
CA SER A 108 4.90 -17.51 11.22
C SER A 108 5.66 -17.46 12.56
N SER A 109 5.32 -18.34 13.51
CA SER A 109 6.09 -18.57 14.74
C SER A 109 7.36 -19.43 14.57
N LYS A 110 7.62 -20.02 13.37
CA LYS A 110 8.67 -21.05 13.19
C LYS A 110 9.66 -20.86 12.02
N ASP A 111 9.46 -19.91 11.10
CA ASP A 111 10.32 -19.78 9.90
C ASP A 111 11.26 -18.54 9.92
N TYR A 112 12.42 -18.72 9.27
CA TYR A 112 13.64 -17.89 9.26
C TYR A 112 13.53 -16.52 8.56
N ASP A 113 12.38 -16.16 7.99
CA ASP A 113 12.16 -14.84 7.37
C ASP A 113 11.32 -13.99 8.32
N ASN A 114 12.02 -13.21 9.17
CA ASN A 114 11.46 -12.32 10.19
C ASN A 114 10.68 -11.13 9.58
N ASP A 115 9.67 -11.36 8.76
CA ASP A 115 8.68 -10.34 8.42
C ASP A 115 7.28 -10.70 8.98
N PRO A 116 6.97 -10.28 10.23
CA PRO A 116 5.64 -10.49 10.80
C PRO A 116 4.51 -9.86 9.99
N ARG A 117 4.81 -9.00 9.00
CA ARG A 117 3.81 -8.43 8.07
C ARG A 117 3.41 -9.40 6.97
N LYS A 118 4.29 -10.33 6.54
CA LYS A 118 3.99 -11.33 5.49
C LYS A 118 3.20 -12.55 5.98
N SER A 119 2.85 -12.58 7.27
CA SER A 119 2.29 -13.76 7.94
C SER A 119 1.05 -14.31 7.21
N ILE A 120 0.05 -13.48 6.91
CA ILE A 120 -1.29 -13.95 6.45
C ILE A 120 -1.71 -13.47 5.06
N HIS A 121 -0.79 -12.85 4.32
CA HIS A 121 -1.06 -12.37 2.96
C HIS A 121 -1.66 -13.50 2.08
N PRO A 122 -2.59 -13.16 1.17
CA PRO A 122 -2.93 -11.81 0.73
C PRO A 122 -4.04 -11.14 1.58
N PHE A 123 -4.49 -11.80 2.66
CA PHE A 123 -5.40 -11.22 3.63
C PHE A 123 -4.66 -10.34 4.66
N CYS A 124 -5.41 -9.53 5.39
CA CYS A 124 -4.87 -8.59 6.38
C CYS A 124 -5.67 -8.59 7.69
N ASN A 125 -5.10 -8.10 8.79
CA ASN A 125 -5.77 -8.10 10.11
C ASN A 125 -5.73 -6.75 10.82
N LYS A 126 -5.36 -5.68 10.11
CA LYS A 126 -5.28 -4.33 10.66
C LYS A 126 -6.63 -3.63 10.50
N VAL A 127 -7.29 -3.35 11.62
CA VAL A 127 -8.56 -2.63 11.62
C VAL A 127 -8.37 -1.22 11.05
N LYS A 128 -9.18 -0.87 10.05
CA LYS A 128 -9.24 0.48 9.49
C LYS A 128 -9.75 1.47 10.54
N ARG A 129 -8.91 2.44 10.92
CA ARG A 129 -9.21 3.46 11.93
C ARG A 129 -8.75 4.83 11.44
N ASP A 130 -9.33 5.89 12.02
CA ASP A 130 -8.80 7.24 11.87
C ASP A 130 -7.93 7.58 13.09
N PRO A 131 -6.72 8.09 12.92
CA PRO A 131 -6.05 8.34 11.64
C PRO A 131 -5.59 7.08 10.89
N LEU A 132 -5.69 7.12 9.54
CA LEU A 132 -5.39 5.96 8.68
C LEU A 132 -3.92 5.51 8.77
N GLN A 133 -3.72 4.22 9.04
CA GLN A 133 -2.43 3.55 8.91
C GLN A 133 -2.40 2.75 7.60
N THR A 134 -1.69 3.26 6.59
CA THR A 134 -1.53 2.63 5.28
C THR A 134 -0.47 1.53 5.29
N GLU A 135 -0.56 0.63 4.31
CA GLU A 135 0.41 -0.44 4.05
C GLU A 135 0.69 -0.51 2.55
N CYS A 136 1.57 -1.41 2.13
CA CYS A 136 1.77 -1.70 0.72
C CYS A 136 0.95 -2.92 0.29
N THR A 137 0.52 -2.90 -0.97
CA THR A 137 0.11 -4.11 -1.69
C THR A 137 1.26 -5.12 -1.77
N ASP A 138 0.93 -6.39 -1.99
CA ASP A 138 1.89 -7.51 -1.98
C ASP A 138 2.99 -7.34 -3.05
N ASP A 139 2.59 -6.87 -4.22
CA ASP A 139 3.46 -6.53 -5.36
C ASP A 139 4.11 -5.14 -5.24
N ARG A 140 3.77 -4.40 -4.18
CA ARG A 140 4.22 -3.03 -3.88
C ARG A 140 3.89 -2.04 -5.00
N SER A 141 2.89 -2.30 -5.84
CA SER A 141 2.48 -1.36 -6.89
C SER A 141 1.72 -0.15 -6.34
N SER A 142 1.09 -0.32 -5.17
CA SER A 142 0.17 0.67 -4.60
C SER A 142 0.29 0.82 -3.08
N VAL A 143 0.03 2.03 -2.60
CA VAL A 143 -0.34 2.28 -1.20
C VAL A 143 -1.76 1.79 -0.97
N ALA A 144 -1.99 1.03 0.09
CA ALA A 144 -3.26 0.36 0.37
C ALA A 144 -3.68 0.50 1.84
N LEU A 145 -4.92 0.11 2.09
CA LEU A 145 -5.50 0.00 3.43
C LEU A 145 -6.12 -1.39 3.58
N CYS A 146 -5.88 -2.04 4.71
CA CYS A 146 -6.65 -3.21 5.08
C CYS A 146 -8.13 -2.83 5.20
N ASN A 147 -9.01 -3.45 4.41
CA ASN A 147 -10.43 -3.14 4.38
C ASN A 147 -11.23 -3.78 5.54
N LEU A 148 -10.55 -4.15 6.64
CA LEU A 148 -11.15 -4.70 7.85
C LEU A 148 -11.86 -3.60 8.64
N VAL A 149 -13.16 -3.76 8.85
CA VAL A 149 -14.02 -2.80 9.55
C VAL A 149 -14.87 -3.47 10.63
N GLU A 150 -15.44 -2.67 11.52
CA GLU A 150 -16.49 -3.10 12.45
C GLU A 150 -17.86 -2.95 11.78
N HIS A 151 -18.66 -4.00 11.85
CA HIS A 151 -20.04 -4.06 11.36
C HIS A 151 -21.02 -3.76 12.50
N PRO A 152 -22.20 -3.19 12.20
CA PRO A 152 -23.20 -2.84 13.22
C PRO A 152 -23.84 -4.07 13.87
N THR A 153 -23.79 -5.23 13.21
CA THR A 153 -24.34 -6.49 13.68
C THR A 153 -23.30 -7.60 13.56
N PRO A 154 -23.38 -8.67 14.37
CA PRO A 154 -22.51 -9.83 14.21
C PRO A 154 -22.62 -10.38 12.80
N LEU A 155 -21.47 -10.73 12.22
CA LEU A 155 -21.40 -11.43 10.94
C LEU A 155 -21.91 -12.87 11.08
N PRO A 156 -22.54 -13.44 10.04
CA PRO A 156 -22.86 -14.86 10.00
C PRO A 156 -21.64 -15.73 10.30
N LYS A 157 -21.84 -16.88 10.97
CA LYS A 157 -20.75 -17.72 11.48
C LYS A 157 -19.73 -18.12 10.41
N GLN A 158 -20.18 -18.35 9.18
CA GLN A 158 -19.31 -18.71 8.05
C GLN A 158 -18.36 -17.58 7.61
N TYR A 159 -18.69 -16.32 7.93
CA TYR A 159 -17.91 -15.13 7.59
C TYR A 159 -17.14 -14.55 8.78
N GLN A 160 -17.14 -15.24 9.93
CA GLN A 160 -16.38 -14.86 11.12
C GLN A 160 -14.92 -15.32 10.98
N ASN A 161 -14.14 -14.54 10.24
CA ASN A 161 -12.84 -14.95 9.70
C ASN A 161 -11.66 -14.93 10.68
N PHE A 162 -11.88 -14.53 11.94
CA PHE A 162 -10.82 -14.37 12.95
C PHE A 162 -11.15 -15.05 14.27
N ASP A 163 -10.14 -15.66 14.87
CA ASP A 163 -10.17 -16.07 16.29
C ASP A 163 -9.62 -14.97 17.22
N ARG A 164 -8.79 -14.07 16.67
CA ARG A 164 -8.24 -12.92 17.37
C ARG A 164 -7.84 -11.83 16.37
N ILE A 165 -8.17 -10.58 16.68
CA ILE A 165 -7.73 -9.42 15.91
C ILE A 165 -6.86 -8.51 16.81
N PRO A 166 -5.69 -8.04 16.35
CA PRO A 166 -4.88 -7.09 17.11
C PRO A 166 -5.68 -5.84 17.50
N ASN A 167 -5.56 -5.43 18.77
CA ASN A 167 -6.22 -4.24 19.31
C ASN A 167 -7.76 -4.28 19.27
N VAL A 168 -8.36 -5.46 19.21
CA VAL A 168 -9.81 -5.71 19.38
C VAL A 168 -10.01 -6.54 20.66
N PRO A 169 -10.97 -6.19 21.54
CA PRO A 169 -11.29 -6.99 22.72
C PRO A 169 -11.76 -8.40 22.34
N ARG A 170 -11.38 -9.41 23.14
CA ARG A 170 -11.85 -10.79 22.93
C ARG A 170 -13.37 -10.88 23.02
N GLY A 171 -13.96 -11.68 22.14
CA GLY A 171 -15.41 -11.87 22.02
C GLY A 171 -16.09 -10.80 21.17
N LYS A 172 -15.34 -9.86 20.58
CA LYS A 172 -15.87 -8.87 19.63
C LYS A 172 -15.53 -9.19 18.18
N GLU A 173 -14.71 -10.20 17.93
CA GLU A 173 -14.26 -10.59 16.59
C GLU A 173 -15.44 -10.89 15.63
N GLU A 174 -16.57 -11.34 16.15
CA GLU A 174 -17.78 -11.60 15.36
C GLU A 174 -18.36 -10.36 14.66
N TYR A 175 -18.03 -9.16 15.12
CA TYR A 175 -18.44 -7.89 14.50
C TYR A 175 -17.43 -7.40 13.45
N TYR A 176 -16.30 -8.09 13.26
CA TYR A 176 -15.22 -7.60 12.40
C TYR A 176 -15.04 -8.50 11.17
N GLY A 177 -15.00 -7.86 10.00
CA GLY A 177 -14.72 -8.52 8.73
C GLY A 177 -14.37 -7.50 7.66
N GLY A 178 -13.98 -7.98 6.48
CA GLY A 178 -13.77 -7.15 5.30
C GLY A 178 -15.02 -6.33 4.97
N SER A 179 -14.84 -5.12 4.45
CA SER A 179 -15.96 -4.24 4.09
C SER A 179 -16.66 -4.64 2.79
N VAL A 180 -16.15 -5.64 2.07
CA VAL A 180 -16.70 -6.14 0.81
C VAL A 180 -17.32 -7.51 1.07
N SER A 181 -18.64 -7.60 1.00
CA SER A 181 -19.38 -8.85 1.25
C SER A 181 -19.00 -9.93 0.24
N LEU A 182 -18.97 -9.59 -1.06
CA LEU A 182 -18.59 -10.46 -2.18
C LEU A 182 -17.23 -11.16 -2.01
N ALA A 183 -16.36 -10.68 -1.13
CA ALA A 183 -15.10 -11.34 -0.82
C ALA A 183 -15.22 -12.23 0.43
N ASP A 184 -16.41 -12.78 0.71
CA ASP A 184 -16.76 -13.53 1.92
C ASP A 184 -16.40 -12.82 3.25
N TYR A 185 -16.46 -11.49 3.24
CA TYR A 185 -15.95 -10.64 4.34
C TYR A 185 -14.49 -10.97 4.72
N CYS A 186 -13.71 -11.59 3.83
CA CYS A 186 -12.28 -11.80 4.00
C CYS A 186 -11.57 -10.45 3.79
N PRO A 187 -10.85 -9.93 4.80
CA PRO A 187 -10.20 -8.64 4.65
C PRO A 187 -8.89 -8.75 3.87
N TYR A 188 -8.64 -7.76 3.01
CA TYR A 188 -7.45 -7.66 2.18
C TYR A 188 -6.99 -6.21 2.05
N ASN A 189 -5.74 -6.04 1.62
CA ASN A 189 -5.18 -4.72 1.37
C ASN A 189 -5.76 -4.15 0.09
N GLN A 190 -6.61 -3.14 0.24
CA GLN A 190 -7.34 -2.51 -0.84
C GLN A 190 -6.70 -1.17 -1.21
N GLU A 191 -6.51 -0.95 -2.51
CA GLU A 191 -6.18 0.37 -3.06
C GLU A 191 -7.30 1.38 -2.79
N PHE A 192 -6.95 2.67 -2.73
CA PHE A 192 -7.93 3.70 -2.47
C PHE A 192 -7.61 4.99 -3.21
N THR A 193 -8.63 5.85 -3.33
CA THR A 193 -8.48 7.21 -3.82
C THR A 193 -8.44 8.18 -2.65
N TRP A 194 -7.47 9.07 -2.63
CA TRP A 194 -7.44 10.21 -1.73
C TRP A 194 -8.55 11.19 -2.11
N ARG A 195 -9.39 11.55 -1.14
CA ARG A 195 -10.49 12.50 -1.32
C ARG A 195 -10.30 13.74 -0.46
N ALA A 196 -10.66 14.90 -0.98
CA ALA A 196 -10.77 16.15 -0.23
C ALA A 196 -12.14 16.76 -0.53
N ASN A 197 -12.93 17.07 0.51
CA ASN A 197 -14.30 17.57 0.37
C ASN A 197 -15.15 16.73 -0.61
N ASN A 198 -15.08 15.41 -0.46
CA ASN A 198 -15.75 14.42 -1.30
C ASN A 198 -15.34 14.39 -2.79
N THR A 199 -14.32 15.18 -3.18
CA THR A 199 -13.76 15.16 -4.54
C THR A 199 -12.52 14.30 -4.57
N ILE A 200 -12.38 13.44 -5.58
CA ILE A 200 -11.18 12.64 -5.80
C ILE A 200 -10.02 13.57 -6.15
N VAL A 201 -8.93 13.47 -5.39
CA VAL A 201 -7.71 14.27 -5.58
C VAL A 201 -6.66 13.47 -6.34
N ARG A 202 -6.47 12.21 -5.97
CA ARG A 202 -5.47 11.29 -6.56
C ARG A 202 -5.76 9.83 -6.18
N GLY A 203 -5.29 8.88 -6.97
CA GLY A 203 -5.23 7.46 -6.62
C GLY A 203 -4.06 7.13 -5.70
N SER A 204 -3.93 5.85 -5.32
CA SER A 204 -2.84 5.36 -4.47
C SER A 204 -1.80 4.49 -5.20
N HIS A 205 -2.02 4.20 -6.49
CA HIS A 205 -1.11 3.42 -7.32
C HIS A 205 0.16 4.19 -7.69
N CYS A 206 1.33 3.63 -7.38
CA CYS A 206 2.63 4.30 -7.42
C CYS A 206 3.14 4.61 -8.83
N LEU A 207 2.67 3.87 -9.85
CA LEU A 207 3.17 4.03 -11.23
C LEU A 207 2.64 5.27 -11.95
N TYR A 208 1.51 5.83 -11.51
CA TYR A 208 0.85 6.91 -12.24
C TYR A 208 1.34 8.28 -11.75
N GLU A 209 1.95 9.06 -12.65
CA GLU A 209 2.51 10.37 -12.30
C GLU A 209 1.46 11.36 -11.81
N ASP A 210 0.22 11.25 -12.28
CA ASP A 210 -0.91 12.09 -11.82
C ASP A 210 -1.23 11.92 -10.33
N ASN A 211 -0.75 10.83 -9.72
CA ASN A 211 -0.92 10.57 -8.29
C ASN A 211 0.13 11.29 -7.40
N ASN A 212 1.03 12.08 -7.98
CA ASN A 212 2.00 12.85 -7.21
C ASN A 212 1.30 13.85 -6.26
N PRO A 213 1.64 13.87 -4.95
CA PRO A 213 1.11 14.87 -4.04
C PRO A 213 1.54 16.29 -4.44
N HIS A 214 0.66 17.26 -4.23
CA HIS A 214 1.02 18.67 -4.36
C HIS A 214 2.16 19.00 -3.38
N SER A 215 3.16 19.80 -3.81
CA SER A 215 4.39 20.08 -3.05
C SER A 215 4.15 20.52 -1.60
N LYS A 216 3.17 21.41 -1.37
CA LYS A 216 2.76 21.88 -0.03
C LYS A 216 2.09 20.83 0.88
N LYS A 217 1.78 19.65 0.35
CA LYS A 217 1.12 18.53 1.05
C LYS A 217 1.92 17.24 0.93
N ASN A 218 3.18 17.30 0.52
CA ASN A 218 4.03 16.13 0.32
C ASN A 218 4.94 15.90 1.55
N PHE A 219 4.32 15.62 2.69
CA PHE A 219 5.00 15.50 3.98
C PHE A 219 6.05 14.39 3.97
N ALA A 220 5.73 13.27 3.32
CA ALA A 220 6.58 12.09 3.23
C ALA A 220 7.57 12.12 2.05
N LEU A 221 7.65 13.22 1.29
CA LEU A 221 8.54 13.34 0.12
C LEU A 221 8.29 12.23 -0.93
N GLU A 222 7.02 11.83 -1.09
CA GLU A 222 6.60 10.80 -2.03
C GLU A 222 6.88 11.25 -3.48
N LYS A 223 7.18 10.28 -4.34
CA LYS A 223 7.29 10.48 -5.77
C LYS A 223 6.66 9.31 -6.51
N TYR A 224 5.63 9.61 -7.29
CA TYR A 224 4.93 8.67 -8.17
C TYR A 224 5.48 8.75 -9.60
N GLY A 225 5.49 7.62 -10.30
CA GLY A 225 5.95 7.48 -11.68
C GLY A 225 6.35 6.06 -12.03
N SER A 226 6.75 5.83 -13.29
CA SER A 226 7.03 4.49 -13.84
C SER A 226 8.05 3.66 -13.05
N ASN A 227 9.02 4.32 -12.41
CA ASN A 227 10.05 3.68 -11.58
C ASN A 227 9.80 3.87 -10.09
N SER A 228 8.53 3.96 -9.68
CA SER A 228 8.13 4.07 -8.27
C SER A 228 7.42 2.82 -7.78
N ARG A 229 7.64 2.51 -6.50
CA ARG A 229 6.98 1.41 -5.77
C ARG A 229 6.61 1.88 -4.37
N CYS A 230 5.73 1.13 -3.74
CA CYS A 230 5.32 1.35 -2.36
C CYS A 230 6.37 0.82 -1.39
N PHE A 231 6.81 1.69 -0.48
CA PHE A 231 7.70 1.35 0.63
C PHE A 231 6.98 1.57 1.95
N ASP A 232 7.18 0.64 2.86
CA ASP A 232 6.62 0.73 4.20
C ASP A 232 7.38 1.80 5.00
N HIS A 233 6.67 2.54 5.83
CA HIS A 233 7.24 3.46 6.81
C HIS A 233 7.39 2.74 8.15
N THR A 234 8.22 3.29 9.03
CA THR A 234 8.20 2.88 10.45
C THR A 234 6.88 3.30 11.12
N ASN A 235 6.67 2.84 12.35
CA ASN A 235 5.52 3.27 13.16
C ASN A 235 5.57 4.76 13.60
N GLN A 236 6.66 5.48 13.27
CA GLN A 236 6.75 6.91 13.52
C GLN A 236 6.09 7.70 12.38
N MET A 237 5.20 8.63 12.72
CA MET A 237 4.59 9.53 11.75
C MET A 237 5.63 10.46 11.13
N TRP A 238 5.44 10.81 9.86
CA TRP A 238 6.23 11.83 9.19
C TRP A 238 5.94 13.21 9.78
N GLU A 239 7.01 13.96 10.02
CA GLU A 239 6.98 15.30 10.61
C GLU A 239 7.64 16.31 9.66
N GLU A 240 6.98 17.45 9.45
CA GLU A 240 7.59 18.64 8.87
C GLU A 240 7.84 19.66 10.00
N ARG A 241 9.06 20.22 10.06
CA ARG A 241 9.43 21.17 11.11
C ARG A 241 10.17 22.39 10.57
N THR A 242 9.73 23.56 11.01
CA THR A 242 10.51 24.81 11.00
C THR A 242 10.89 25.19 12.43
N CYS A 243 11.66 26.27 12.59
CA CYS A 243 11.96 26.81 13.91
C CYS A 243 10.75 27.36 14.67
N LYS A 244 9.62 27.59 13.97
CA LYS A 244 8.42 28.22 14.55
C LYS A 244 7.23 27.27 14.63
N GLN A 245 7.18 26.27 13.77
CA GLN A 245 6.01 25.41 13.61
C GLN A 245 6.44 23.96 13.35
N VAL A 246 5.70 23.03 13.95
CA VAL A 246 5.74 21.59 13.65
C VAL A 246 4.41 21.22 13.02
N ARG A 247 4.44 20.40 11.98
CA ARG A 247 3.26 19.80 11.36
C ARG A 247 3.46 18.29 11.29
N GLN A 248 2.45 17.55 11.68
CA GLN A 248 2.44 16.09 11.58
C GLN A 248 1.36 15.69 10.58
N TRP A 249 1.72 14.81 9.66
CA TRP A 249 0.74 14.25 8.74
C TRP A 249 -0.03 13.16 9.46
N GLN A 250 -1.36 13.22 9.36
CA GLN A 250 -2.22 12.32 10.14
C GLN A 250 -2.14 10.88 9.64
N HIS A 251 -1.90 10.63 8.35
CA HIS A 251 -1.82 9.27 7.81
C HIS A 251 -0.37 8.77 7.72
N TRP A 252 -0.09 7.51 8.02
CA TRP A 252 1.28 6.98 7.96
C TRP A 252 1.28 5.49 7.69
N GLY A 253 2.46 4.90 7.48
CA GLY A 253 2.64 3.46 7.37
C GLY A 253 3.17 3.00 6.01
N SER A 254 2.95 3.76 4.94
CA SER A 254 3.59 3.53 3.64
C SER A 254 3.54 4.77 2.73
N GLY A 255 4.33 4.76 1.65
CA GLY A 255 4.34 5.81 0.64
C GLY A 255 5.05 5.37 -0.64
N CYS A 256 4.86 6.10 -1.74
CA CYS A 256 5.47 5.78 -3.03
C CYS A 256 6.81 6.50 -3.22
N TYR A 257 7.85 5.75 -3.57
CA TYR A 257 9.19 6.29 -3.81
C TYR A 257 9.80 5.68 -5.05
N ARG A 258 10.67 6.46 -5.70
CA ARG A 258 11.47 5.97 -6.82
C ARG A 258 12.51 4.98 -6.31
N TYR A 259 12.84 4.00 -7.13
CA TYR A 259 13.89 3.04 -6.82
C TYR A 259 14.77 2.75 -8.04
N LYS A 260 15.91 2.12 -7.79
CA LYS A 260 16.77 1.51 -8.82
C LYS A 260 17.45 0.27 -8.28
N CYS A 261 17.77 -0.65 -9.18
CA CYS A 261 18.47 -1.89 -8.86
C CYS A 261 19.89 -1.82 -9.42
N GLU A 262 20.90 -1.76 -8.54
CA GLU A 262 22.28 -1.55 -8.97
C GLU A 262 23.26 -2.26 -8.03
N ALA A 263 24.33 -2.83 -8.59
CA ALA A 263 25.38 -3.53 -7.85
C ALA A 263 24.85 -4.67 -6.96
N GLY A 264 23.82 -5.38 -7.43
CA GLY A 264 23.14 -6.46 -6.70
C GLY A 264 22.34 -6.00 -5.47
N ARG A 265 22.01 -4.71 -5.35
CA ARG A 265 21.22 -4.14 -4.25
C ARG A 265 20.08 -3.25 -4.75
N LEU A 266 19.05 -3.13 -3.92
CA LEU A 266 17.96 -2.17 -4.08
C LEU A 266 18.37 -0.81 -3.50
N HIS A 267 18.08 0.27 -4.23
CA HIS A 267 18.32 1.64 -3.79
C HIS A 267 17.04 2.46 -3.88
N ILE A 268 16.68 3.13 -2.78
CA ILE A 268 15.52 4.00 -2.68
C ILE A 268 15.97 5.45 -2.93
N MET A 269 15.26 6.16 -3.79
CA MET A 269 15.53 7.55 -4.13
C MET A 269 14.49 8.46 -3.47
N VAL A 270 14.95 9.35 -2.59
CA VAL A 270 14.11 10.35 -1.92
C VAL A 270 14.66 11.73 -2.27
N THR A 271 13.89 12.51 -3.03
CA THR A 271 14.34 13.77 -3.63
C THR A 271 15.61 13.56 -4.49
N ASN A 272 16.74 14.18 -4.13
CA ASN A 272 18.03 14.06 -4.81
C ASN A 272 18.99 13.07 -4.13
N TYR A 273 18.55 12.38 -3.09
CA TYR A 273 19.38 11.47 -2.30
C TYR A 273 19.01 10.01 -2.58
N THR A 274 20.01 9.15 -2.56
CA THR A 274 19.88 7.71 -2.77
C THR A 274 20.29 6.98 -1.50
N TYR A 275 19.47 6.01 -1.09
CA TYR A 275 19.65 5.22 0.10
C TYR A 275 19.68 3.74 -0.27
N THR A 276 20.70 3.01 0.16
CA THR A 276 20.90 1.60 -0.20
C THR A 276 20.30 0.67 0.84
N CYS A 277 19.57 -0.34 0.37
CA CYS A 277 19.07 -1.45 1.16
C CYS A 277 20.09 -2.60 1.17
N TYR A 278 20.64 -2.89 2.34
CA TYR A 278 21.60 -3.97 2.57
C TYR A 278 20.92 -5.27 2.98
N HIS A 279 19.78 -5.20 3.66
CA HIS A 279 18.95 -6.34 4.02
C HIS A 279 17.46 -5.95 4.13
N ALA A 280 16.58 -6.96 4.10
CA ALA A 280 15.15 -6.76 4.36
C ALA A 280 14.92 -6.29 5.80
N GLY A 281 13.96 -5.40 6.01
CA GLY A 281 13.65 -4.83 7.31
C GLY A 281 14.60 -3.71 7.78
N GLN A 282 15.64 -3.37 7.02
CA GLN A 282 16.52 -2.24 7.34
C GLN A 282 15.71 -0.94 7.41
N GLU A 283 15.81 -0.22 8.53
CA GLU A 283 15.22 1.11 8.68
C GLU A 283 16.18 2.20 8.16
N ILE A 284 15.69 3.04 7.25
CA ILE A 284 16.42 4.18 6.71
C ILE A 284 15.79 5.46 7.25
N ALA A 285 16.51 6.16 8.13
CA ALA A 285 16.09 7.45 8.64
C ALA A 285 16.25 8.54 7.56
N ILE A 286 15.16 9.26 7.27
CA ILE A 286 15.13 10.35 6.30
C ILE A 286 15.04 11.69 7.03
N ARG A 287 15.95 12.61 6.69
CA ARG A 287 16.01 13.98 7.23
C ARG A 287 16.47 14.95 6.15
N ILE A 288 15.52 15.61 5.50
CA ILE A 288 15.77 16.45 4.32
C ILE A 288 15.08 17.81 4.49
N MET A 289 15.79 18.90 4.19
CA MET A 289 15.22 20.24 4.08
C MET A 289 14.62 20.43 2.68
N GLN A 290 13.35 20.78 2.62
CA GLN A 290 12.67 21.16 1.38
C GLN A 290 11.68 22.29 1.65
N ASN A 291 11.67 23.31 0.79
CA ASN A 291 10.78 24.48 0.91
C ASN A 291 10.81 25.14 2.31
N GLU A 292 11.99 25.26 2.93
CA GLU A 292 12.19 25.76 4.31
C GLU A 292 11.68 24.86 5.45
N TRP A 293 11.16 23.66 5.15
CA TRP A 293 10.73 22.68 6.16
C TRP A 293 11.72 21.53 6.25
N LEU A 294 12.05 21.12 7.49
CA LEU A 294 12.75 19.87 7.75
C LEU A 294 11.73 18.73 7.75
N HIS A 295 11.80 17.86 6.75
CA HIS A 295 11.05 16.62 6.69
C HIS A 295 11.81 15.54 7.46
N LYS A 296 11.12 14.85 8.37
CA LYS A 296 11.68 13.78 9.18
C LYS A 296 10.74 12.57 9.14
N GLY A 297 11.29 11.43 8.75
CA GLY A 297 10.58 10.15 8.72
C GLY A 297 11.55 9.00 8.57
N ALA A 298 11.03 7.81 8.29
CA ALA A 298 11.86 6.64 8.03
C ALA A 298 11.15 5.64 7.10
N LEU A 299 11.93 5.00 6.24
CA LEU A 299 11.51 3.96 5.30
C LEU A 299 12.03 2.59 5.75
N ILE A 300 11.31 1.53 5.42
CA ILE A 300 11.72 0.15 5.67
C ILE A 300 12.06 -0.49 4.32
N CYS A 301 13.28 -1.03 4.22
CA CYS A 301 13.73 -1.77 3.05
C CYS A 301 12.96 -3.09 2.89
N PRO A 302 12.36 -3.36 1.73
CA PRO A 302 11.84 -4.68 1.42
C PRO A 302 12.98 -5.64 1.06
N PRO A 303 12.70 -6.96 1.00
CA PRO A 303 13.59 -7.90 0.34
C PRO A 303 13.95 -7.43 -1.07
N CYS A 304 15.24 -7.44 -1.41
CA CYS A 304 15.73 -7.05 -2.75
C CYS A 304 15.02 -7.82 -3.87
N ARG A 305 14.76 -9.11 -3.63
CA ARG A 305 14.11 -9.99 -4.61
C ARG A 305 12.70 -9.56 -4.98
N ASP A 306 11.99 -8.86 -4.09
CA ASP A 306 10.61 -8.43 -4.34
C ASP A 306 10.55 -7.34 -5.43
N LEU A 307 11.63 -6.57 -5.65
CA LEU A 307 11.64 -5.44 -6.59
C LEU A 307 12.71 -5.54 -7.70
N CYS A 308 13.81 -6.25 -7.45
CA CYS A 308 14.99 -6.24 -8.32
C CYS A 308 15.32 -7.60 -8.96
N GLN A 309 14.66 -8.69 -8.55
CA GLN A 309 15.06 -10.03 -9.00
C GLN A 309 14.95 -10.20 -10.52
N GLU A 310 13.84 -9.78 -11.11
CA GLU A 310 13.62 -9.89 -12.55
C GLU A 310 14.61 -9.02 -13.34
N GLU A 311 14.80 -7.77 -12.91
CA GLU A 311 15.73 -6.83 -13.55
C GLU A 311 17.18 -7.32 -13.51
N PHE A 312 17.61 -7.89 -12.37
CA PHE A 312 18.94 -8.48 -12.25
C PHE A 312 19.08 -9.76 -13.08
N ALA A 313 18.06 -10.62 -13.11
CA ALA A 313 18.09 -11.84 -13.91
C ALA A 313 18.27 -11.54 -15.40
N LEU A 314 17.65 -10.49 -15.92
CA LEU A 314 17.84 -10.01 -17.30
C LEU A 314 19.28 -9.56 -17.60
N ARG A 315 20.03 -9.15 -16.57
CA ARG A 315 21.44 -8.75 -16.66
C ARG A 315 22.43 -9.86 -16.27
N GLY A 316 21.94 -11.06 -15.92
CA GLY A 316 22.77 -12.13 -15.37
C GLY A 316 23.33 -11.83 -13.97
N GLU A 317 22.72 -10.87 -13.26
CA GLU A 317 23.04 -10.49 -11.88
C GLU A 317 22.06 -11.17 -10.90
N HIS A 318 22.34 -11.08 -9.61
CA HIS A 318 21.41 -11.52 -8.56
C HIS A 318 21.45 -10.57 -7.36
N CYS A 319 20.36 -10.56 -6.58
CA CYS A 319 20.33 -9.86 -5.30
C CYS A 319 21.37 -10.45 -4.35
N LYS A 320 22.24 -9.59 -3.83
CA LYS A 320 23.22 -9.97 -2.79
C LYS A 320 22.48 -10.38 -1.50
N PRO A 321 23.06 -11.30 -0.71
CA PRO A 321 22.53 -11.62 0.61
C PRO A 321 22.54 -10.40 1.54
N GLY A 322 21.80 -10.52 2.64
CA GLY A 322 21.80 -9.54 3.72
C GLY A 322 23.21 -9.29 4.25
N ASP A 323 23.54 -8.02 4.50
CA ASP A 323 24.88 -7.59 4.94
C ASP A 323 24.75 -6.44 5.96
N GLU A 324 25.83 -6.14 6.67
CA GLU A 324 25.87 -5.01 7.60
C GLU A 324 25.69 -3.70 6.84
N HIS A 325 24.76 -2.87 7.32
CA HIS A 325 24.51 -1.56 6.73
C HIS A 325 25.38 -0.49 7.41
N PRO A 326 25.77 0.59 6.70
CA PRO A 326 26.51 1.67 7.31
C PRO A 326 25.67 2.38 8.40
N PRO A 327 26.29 3.09 9.36
CA PRO A 327 25.57 3.81 10.40
C PRO A 327 24.65 4.88 9.79
N ALA A 328 23.58 5.25 10.50
CA ALA A 328 22.61 6.24 10.01
C ALA A 328 23.21 7.63 9.69
N THR A 329 24.42 7.93 10.16
CA THR A 329 25.17 9.15 9.83
C THR A 329 25.86 9.12 8.48
N PHE A 330 25.93 7.95 7.82
CA PHE A 330 26.53 7.81 6.48
C PHE A 330 25.68 8.49 5.40
N TYR A 331 24.36 8.43 5.53
CA TYR A 331 23.45 9.03 4.57
C TYR A 331 23.21 10.52 4.87
N HIS A 332 22.76 11.24 3.83
CA HIS A 332 22.42 12.66 3.94
C HIS A 332 21.42 12.93 5.07
N ARG A 333 21.70 13.97 5.86
CA ARG A 333 20.90 14.33 7.04
C ARG A 333 20.99 15.82 7.31
N ASP A 334 19.91 16.53 7.00
CA ASP A 334 19.82 17.95 7.31
C ASP A 334 19.56 18.23 8.80
N LYS A 335 20.07 19.39 9.23
CA LYS A 335 19.86 19.95 10.56
C LYS A 335 19.11 21.27 10.43
N LEU A 336 18.06 21.42 11.22
CA LEU A 336 17.36 22.69 11.37
C LEU A 336 18.09 23.52 12.44
N ASP A 337 18.74 24.61 12.03
CA ASP A 337 19.38 25.56 12.94
C ASP A 337 18.46 26.75 13.21
N CYS A 338 18.09 26.91 14.48
CA CYS A 338 17.18 27.96 14.94
C CYS A 338 17.89 29.12 15.65
N ASN A 339 19.22 29.08 15.77
CA ASN A 339 19.97 30.05 16.56
C ASN A 339 19.98 31.47 15.94
N ASN A 340 19.69 31.60 14.64
CA ASN A 340 19.63 32.89 13.95
C ASN A 340 18.20 33.41 13.67
N ALA A 341 17.15 32.61 13.91
CA ALA A 341 15.77 33.00 13.60
C ALA A 341 15.19 34.09 14.54
N ALA A 342 15.88 34.38 15.65
CA ALA A 342 15.53 35.44 16.60
C ALA A 342 16.12 36.82 16.25
N ARG A 343 17.01 36.93 15.25
CA ARG A 343 17.71 38.20 14.93
C ARG A 343 17.10 39.02 13.77
N SER A 344 16.16 38.46 13.00
CA SER A 344 15.54 39.20 11.90
C SER A 344 14.18 39.79 12.30
N LYS A 345 14.24 41.06 12.78
CA LYS A 345 13.24 42.15 12.69
C LYS A 345 13.27 43.02 13.96
N ALA A 346 14.31 43.84 14.09
CA ALA A 346 14.13 45.14 14.72
C ALA A 346 13.70 46.12 13.61
N PRO A 347 12.55 46.81 13.71
CA PRO A 347 12.23 47.87 12.76
C PRO A 347 13.26 48.99 12.97
N SER A 348 13.89 49.43 11.89
CA SER A 348 14.78 50.59 11.92
C SER A 348 13.94 51.80 12.33
N LEU A 349 14.25 52.37 13.51
CA LEU A 349 13.76 53.68 13.94
C LEU A 349 14.33 54.74 13.00
N ALA A 350 13.65 54.97 11.88
CA ALA A 350 13.87 56.16 11.08
C ALA A 350 13.19 57.33 11.81
N PHE A 351 14.01 58.17 12.43
CA PHE A 351 13.61 59.49 12.92
C PHE A 351 12.97 60.28 11.78
N LEU A 352 11.67 60.53 11.87
CA LEU A 352 11.02 61.62 11.13
C LEU A 352 10.80 62.77 12.11
N LEU A 353 11.70 63.75 12.05
CA LEU A 353 11.46 65.09 12.57
C LEU A 353 10.38 65.73 11.69
N THR A 354 9.15 65.81 12.20
CA THR A 354 8.14 66.73 11.67
C THR A 354 7.79 67.74 12.74
N VAL A 355 8.14 68.98 12.43
CA VAL A 355 7.93 70.22 13.18
C VAL A 355 6.46 70.40 13.54
N LEU A 356 6.21 70.73 14.81
CA LEU A 356 4.93 71.18 15.35
C LEU A 356 4.49 72.51 14.72
N LEU A 357 3.23 72.59 14.29
CA LEU A 357 2.41 73.81 14.45
C LEU A 357 0.93 73.44 14.70
N PRO A 358 0.21 74.27 15.48
CA PRO A 358 -0.91 73.81 16.29
C PRO A 358 -2.29 74.13 15.69
N VAL A 359 -3.25 73.28 16.07
CA VAL A 359 -4.65 73.58 16.46
C VAL A 359 -5.52 74.34 15.44
N LEU A 360 -6.66 73.75 15.08
CA LEU A 360 -8.00 74.35 15.24
C LEU A 360 -9.12 73.40 14.75
N LEU A 361 -9.94 72.95 15.70
CA LEU A 361 -11.42 72.86 15.67
C LEU A 361 -12.16 72.17 14.49
N ARG A 362 -12.88 71.07 14.79
CA ARG A 362 -14.37 70.95 14.93
C ARG A 362 -14.94 69.60 14.46
N LEU A 363 -15.53 68.92 15.44
CA LEU A 363 -16.81 68.19 15.42
C LEU A 363 -17.61 68.17 14.10
N ARG A 364 -17.78 66.98 13.51
CA ARG A 364 -19.08 66.28 13.47
C ARG A 364 -18.90 64.81 13.11
#